data_AF-A0A9P6P1P0-F1
#
_entry.id   AF-A0A9P6P1P0-F1
#
_cell.length_a   1.000
_cell.length_b   1.000
_cell.length_c   1.000
_cell.angle_alpha   90.00
_cell.angle_beta   90.00
_cell.angle_gamma   90.00
#
_symmetry.space_group_name_H-M   'P 1'
#
loop_
_entity.id
_entity.type
_entity.pdbx_description
1 polymer ?
#
loop_
_entity_poly.entity_id
_entity_poly.type
_entity_poly.pdbx_seq_one_letter_code
_entity_poly.pdbx_strand_id
1 'polypeptide(L)'
;MSDLTETFQEYFKTANHPNLLTFVTKNESIVKKWIAYHDTVEEATRALKNKMKHVYNQTYPKRTTGPTLKVDLTELFATAKTDRAIYVEGERTLVMATQAARRRVETQLMTNSDNGDDDDNGNDDGDASVSATIDAPTEDDVNDIILDNGFNLTHGFERFKSSALQNSKTTGFTMYQDVHEVLSLNHILLLNDNQHGKSLVDFLGLDNLNRYHAHLKKSYMDDDVAVDDTLMQKLVVIFRKLKNKSRKTIKHTLMKTCMDTELDDLDESMIDILLNCLQKLPDFNNEQAIGEQQLLTNHIDPIVIPLFHLPEHGRVFHWMNRTIEDTKDLRPDGIMYIVEQRNIQNAIGYCEVKAHDSEDNVDSIHSDLFRLASFCKNSLDLGHVKAMMAVQVVGDTIIFYLFTIESAGLYTMFELGRLDAPLHCGQLAQFVMELDFLKQMSATYRANCIRRTGESLTGIKRPSLDNGTLQAMMNPGSPTKKKAKVALNFH
;
A
#
# COMPACT_ATOMS: atom_id res chain seq x y z
N MET A 1 -10.19 20.92 -24.08
CA MET A 1 -11.18 21.78 -23.38
C MET A 1 -12.53 21.10 -23.55
N SER A 2 -13.21 20.77 -22.45
CA SER A 2 -14.08 19.58 -22.34
C SER A 2 -15.43 19.67 -23.10
N ASP A 3 -15.84 18.58 -23.77
CA ASP A 3 -17.17 18.33 -24.38
C ASP A 3 -18.33 19.02 -23.62
N LEU A 4 -18.35 18.88 -22.30
CA LEU A 4 -19.39 19.45 -21.43
C LEU A 4 -19.57 20.98 -21.55
N THR A 5 -18.49 21.73 -21.80
CA THR A 5 -18.54 23.20 -21.90
C THR A 5 -19.27 23.62 -23.18
N GLU A 6 -18.99 22.94 -24.30
CA GLU A 6 -19.62 23.18 -25.59
C GLU A 6 -21.10 22.79 -25.54
N THR A 7 -21.42 21.63 -24.95
CA THR A 7 -22.81 21.19 -24.74
C THR A 7 -23.61 22.18 -23.88
N PHE A 8 -23.01 22.78 -22.84
CA PHE A 8 -23.66 23.84 -22.07
C PHE A 8 -23.95 25.09 -22.92
N GLN A 9 -23.02 25.51 -23.76
CA GLN A 9 -23.20 26.67 -24.63
C GLN A 9 -24.32 26.44 -25.65
N GLU A 10 -24.40 25.25 -26.24
CA GLU A 10 -25.50 24.88 -27.16
C GLU A 10 -26.85 24.78 -26.46
N TYR A 11 -26.88 24.19 -25.26
CA TYR A 11 -28.09 24.13 -24.45
C TYR A 11 -28.63 25.52 -24.12
N PHE A 12 -27.76 26.47 -23.79
CA PHE A 12 -28.18 27.85 -23.50
C PHE A 12 -28.74 28.59 -24.70
N LYS A 13 -28.27 28.32 -25.92
CA LYS A 13 -28.83 28.91 -27.15
C LYS A 13 -30.28 28.52 -27.41
N THR A 14 -30.73 27.38 -26.88
CA THR A 14 -32.05 26.81 -27.16
C THR A 14 -33.01 26.83 -25.97
N ALA A 15 -32.51 27.05 -24.76
CA ALA A 15 -33.31 27.04 -23.53
C ALA A 15 -33.73 28.45 -23.08
N ASN A 16 -35.03 28.74 -23.13
CA ASN A 16 -35.60 30.00 -22.62
C ASN A 16 -35.37 30.19 -21.11
N HIS A 17 -35.45 29.09 -20.34
CA HIS A 17 -35.16 29.03 -18.91
C HIS A 17 -34.22 27.86 -18.59
N PRO A 18 -32.90 28.07 -18.60
CA PRO A 18 -31.95 26.98 -18.41
C PRO A 18 -32.08 26.32 -17.03
N ASN A 19 -32.24 25.00 -17.05
CA ASN A 19 -32.44 24.17 -15.87
C ASN A 19 -31.47 23.00 -15.90
N LEU A 20 -30.69 22.83 -14.82
CA LEU A 20 -29.65 21.82 -14.72
C LEU A 20 -30.23 20.40 -14.81
N LEU A 21 -31.39 20.14 -14.19
CA LEU A 21 -32.04 18.83 -14.29
C LEU A 21 -32.39 18.50 -15.74
N THR A 22 -33.01 19.44 -16.45
CA THR A 22 -33.35 19.27 -17.87
C THR A 22 -32.12 19.07 -18.75
N PHE A 23 -31.02 19.77 -18.45
CA PHE A 23 -29.74 19.56 -19.13
C PHE A 23 -29.20 18.15 -18.91
N VAL A 24 -29.18 17.69 -17.66
CA VAL A 24 -28.68 16.37 -17.27
C VAL A 24 -29.49 15.25 -17.93
N THR A 25 -30.82 15.33 -17.92
CA THR A 25 -31.68 14.34 -18.57
C THR A 25 -31.46 14.28 -20.09
N LYS A 26 -31.22 15.41 -20.76
CA LYS A 26 -31.01 15.44 -22.21
C LYS A 26 -29.60 15.04 -22.64
N ASN A 27 -28.62 15.17 -21.75
CA ASN A 27 -27.20 14.96 -22.06
C ASN A 27 -26.58 13.92 -21.13
N GLU A 28 -27.36 12.91 -20.79
CA GLU A 28 -27.03 11.93 -19.75
C GLU A 28 -25.66 11.28 -19.96
N SER A 29 -25.35 10.85 -21.20
CA SER A 29 -24.08 10.20 -21.54
C SER A 29 -22.86 11.10 -21.31
N ILE A 30 -22.94 12.37 -21.71
CA ILE A 30 -21.83 13.33 -21.54
C ILE A 30 -21.66 13.67 -20.05
N VAL A 31 -22.77 13.87 -19.34
CA VAL A 31 -22.74 14.14 -17.90
C VAL A 31 -22.19 12.94 -17.14
N LYS A 32 -22.63 11.71 -17.45
CA LYS A 32 -22.11 10.46 -16.86
C LYS A 32 -20.60 10.36 -17.01
N LYS A 33 -20.08 10.54 -18.24
CA LYS A 33 -18.64 10.51 -18.49
C LYS A 33 -17.90 11.56 -17.66
N TRP A 34 -18.45 12.76 -17.55
CA TRP A 34 -17.80 13.85 -16.83
C TRP A 34 -17.83 13.67 -15.31
N ILE A 35 -18.96 13.27 -14.73
CA ILE A 35 -19.07 13.08 -13.27
C ILE A 35 -18.27 11.87 -12.77
N ALA A 36 -17.98 10.89 -13.63
CA ALA A 36 -17.20 9.70 -13.28
C ALA A 36 -15.76 10.02 -12.82
N TYR A 37 -15.26 11.25 -13.03
CA TYR A 37 -13.93 11.69 -12.62
C TYR A 37 -13.87 12.33 -11.22
N HIS A 38 -15.00 12.49 -10.55
CA HIS A 38 -15.05 13.02 -9.18
C HIS A 38 -15.16 11.89 -8.16
N ASP A 39 -14.68 12.12 -6.94
CA ASP A 39 -14.59 11.08 -5.93
C ASP A 39 -15.93 10.86 -5.23
N THR A 40 -16.69 11.93 -4.98
CA THR A 40 -18.02 11.86 -4.35
C THR A 40 -19.13 12.52 -5.17
N VAL A 41 -20.37 12.12 -4.91
CA VAL A 41 -21.55 12.70 -5.58
C VAL A 41 -21.75 14.17 -5.20
N GLU A 42 -21.40 14.57 -3.97
CA GLU A 42 -21.47 15.94 -3.50
C GLU A 42 -20.48 16.83 -4.26
N GLU A 43 -19.26 16.33 -4.46
CA GLU A 43 -18.22 17.01 -5.21
C GLU A 43 -18.62 17.17 -6.68
N ALA A 44 -19.04 16.07 -7.32
CA ALA A 44 -19.52 16.07 -8.70
C ALA A 44 -20.69 17.04 -8.90
N THR A 45 -21.64 17.03 -7.97
CA THR A 45 -22.81 17.92 -7.98
C THR A 45 -22.40 19.37 -7.84
N ARG A 46 -21.48 19.68 -6.92
CA ARG A 46 -20.97 21.04 -6.70
C ARG A 46 -20.21 21.53 -7.93
N ALA A 47 -19.34 20.68 -8.49
CA ALA A 47 -18.54 20.99 -9.66
C ALA A 47 -19.41 21.24 -10.89
N LEU A 48 -20.44 20.41 -11.12
CA LEU A 48 -21.37 20.57 -12.24
C LEU A 48 -22.18 21.88 -12.14
N LYS A 49 -22.68 22.21 -10.93
CA LYS A 49 -23.38 23.47 -10.66
C LYS A 49 -22.49 24.68 -10.94
N ASN A 50 -21.25 24.65 -10.45
CA ASN A 50 -20.28 25.71 -10.67
C ASN A 50 -19.94 25.88 -12.15
N LYS A 51 -19.77 24.76 -12.86
CA LYS A 51 -19.49 24.75 -14.30
C LYS A 51 -20.64 25.36 -15.09
N MET A 52 -21.88 24.95 -14.85
CA MET A 52 -23.06 25.51 -15.51
C MET A 52 -23.20 27.02 -15.25
N LYS A 53 -23.00 27.46 -14.00
CA LYS A 53 -23.06 28.87 -13.61
C LYS A 53 -21.98 29.70 -14.32
N HIS A 54 -20.76 29.18 -14.38
CA HIS A 54 -19.65 29.83 -15.05
C HIS A 54 -19.91 30.02 -16.55
N VAL A 55 -20.33 28.95 -17.24
CA VAL A 55 -20.62 29.00 -18.69
C VAL A 55 -21.83 29.90 -18.98
N TYR A 56 -22.85 29.90 -18.10
CA TYR A 56 -24.01 30.77 -18.23
C TYR A 56 -23.61 32.25 -18.18
N ASN A 57 -22.79 32.63 -17.19
CA ASN A 57 -22.32 34.00 -17.02
C ASN A 57 -21.45 34.48 -18.19
N GLN A 58 -20.68 33.57 -18.80
CA GLN A 58 -19.94 33.87 -20.03
C GLN A 58 -20.85 34.06 -21.24
N THR A 59 -21.92 33.28 -21.33
CA THR A 59 -22.86 33.33 -22.47
C THR A 59 -23.80 34.54 -22.37
N TYR A 60 -24.21 34.94 -21.16
CA TYR A 60 -25.14 36.04 -20.89
C TYR A 60 -24.63 37.00 -19.81
N PRO A 61 -23.57 37.78 -20.07
CA PRO A 61 -22.94 38.64 -19.06
C PRO A 61 -23.85 39.76 -18.53
N LYS A 62 -24.96 40.07 -19.20
CA LYS A 62 -25.89 41.15 -18.86
C LYS A 62 -27.20 40.68 -18.20
N ARG A 63 -27.42 39.37 -18.01
CA ARG A 63 -28.63 38.83 -17.36
C ARG A 63 -28.43 38.73 -15.85
N THR A 64 -29.39 39.23 -15.08
CA THR A 64 -29.38 39.21 -13.60
C THR A 64 -29.95 37.92 -13.01
N THR A 65 -30.83 37.23 -13.76
CA THR A 65 -31.42 35.95 -13.35
C THR A 65 -30.57 34.78 -13.84
N GLY A 66 -30.05 33.97 -12.90
CA GLY A 66 -29.23 32.79 -13.20
C GLY A 66 -30.06 31.53 -13.55
N PRO A 67 -29.40 30.43 -13.96
CA PRO A 67 -30.05 29.16 -14.25
C PRO A 67 -30.57 28.47 -12.97
N THR A 68 -31.54 27.57 -13.12
CA THR A 68 -31.99 26.70 -12.00
C THR A 68 -30.99 25.56 -11.82
N LEU A 69 -30.42 25.44 -10.61
CA LEU A 69 -29.32 24.52 -10.32
C LEU A 69 -29.73 23.27 -9.51
N LYS A 70 -31.02 23.07 -9.21
CA LYS A 70 -31.47 21.92 -8.42
C LYS A 70 -31.38 20.65 -9.28
N VAL A 71 -30.60 19.68 -8.84
CA VAL A 71 -30.43 18.36 -9.45
C VAL A 71 -30.00 17.35 -8.38
N ASP A 72 -30.46 16.11 -8.51
CA ASP A 72 -29.97 14.95 -7.76
C ASP A 72 -29.21 14.07 -8.74
N LEU A 73 -27.95 13.77 -8.43
CA LEU A 73 -27.07 12.96 -9.27
C LEU A 73 -26.79 11.58 -8.68
N THR A 74 -27.41 11.19 -7.57
CA THR A 74 -27.06 9.98 -6.80
C THR A 74 -27.07 8.72 -7.66
N GLU A 75 -28.20 8.45 -8.34
CA GLU A 75 -28.35 7.29 -9.21
C GLU A 75 -27.45 7.36 -10.46
N LEU A 76 -27.34 8.56 -11.03
CA LEU A 76 -26.53 8.80 -12.23
C LEU A 76 -25.03 8.61 -11.96
N PHE A 77 -24.58 9.03 -10.78
CA PHE A 77 -23.21 8.94 -10.31
C PHE A 77 -22.83 7.49 -10.00
N ALA A 78 -23.71 6.73 -9.33
CA ALA A 78 -23.53 5.30 -9.11
C ALA A 78 -23.38 4.53 -10.44
N THR A 79 -24.23 4.85 -11.41
CA THR A 79 -24.15 4.27 -12.76
C THR A 79 -22.84 4.65 -13.45
N ALA A 80 -22.44 5.93 -13.40
CA ALA A 80 -21.21 6.42 -14.01
C ALA A 80 -19.94 5.78 -13.42
N LYS A 81 -19.91 5.55 -12.11
CA LYS A 81 -18.81 4.83 -11.43
C LYS A 81 -18.75 3.37 -11.86
N THR A 82 -19.90 2.72 -11.99
CA THR A 82 -20.02 1.34 -12.46
C THR A 82 -19.55 1.21 -13.91
N ASP A 83 -20.03 2.07 -14.81
CA ASP A 83 -19.64 2.08 -16.23
C ASP A 83 -18.13 2.32 -16.40
N ARG A 84 -17.56 3.21 -15.59
CA ARG A 84 -16.11 3.45 -15.57
C ARG A 84 -15.35 2.22 -15.09
N ALA A 85 -15.79 1.58 -14.02
CA ALA A 85 -15.17 0.36 -13.53
C ALA A 85 -15.19 -0.76 -14.59
N ILE A 86 -16.32 -0.94 -15.29
CA ILE A 86 -16.46 -1.89 -16.39
C ILE A 86 -15.54 -1.54 -17.56
N TYR A 87 -15.47 -0.28 -17.95
CA TYR A 87 -14.61 0.18 -19.04
C TYR A 87 -13.12 -0.06 -18.72
N VAL A 88 -12.69 0.29 -17.50
CA VAL A 88 -11.32 0.09 -17.03
C VAL A 88 -10.97 -1.40 -16.99
N GLU A 89 -11.86 -2.25 -16.49
CA GLU A 89 -11.64 -3.70 -16.46
C GLU A 89 -11.62 -4.31 -17.88
N GLY A 90 -12.43 -3.78 -18.79
CA GLY A 90 -12.41 -4.14 -20.21
C GLY A 90 -11.09 -3.79 -20.89
N GLU A 91 -10.56 -2.58 -20.67
CA GLU A 91 -9.24 -2.18 -21.17
C GLU A 91 -8.12 -3.00 -20.54
N ARG A 92 -8.17 -3.28 -19.23
CA ARG A 92 -7.22 -4.15 -18.53
C ARG A 92 -7.17 -5.54 -19.17
N THR A 93 -8.34 -6.14 -19.41
CA THR A 93 -8.46 -7.45 -20.04
C THR A 93 -7.88 -7.44 -21.45
N LEU A 94 -8.15 -6.38 -22.23
CA LEU A 94 -7.63 -6.23 -23.59
C LEU A 94 -6.10 -6.07 -23.61
N VAL A 95 -5.55 -5.25 -22.71
CA VAL A 95 -4.10 -5.02 -22.59
C VAL A 95 -3.40 -6.31 -22.16
N MET A 96 -3.94 -7.03 -21.18
CA MET A 96 -3.40 -8.33 -20.75
C MET A 96 -3.44 -9.36 -21.89
N ALA A 97 -4.54 -9.46 -22.62
CA ALA A 97 -4.66 -10.35 -23.78
C ALA A 97 -3.66 -9.98 -24.89
N THR A 98 -3.46 -8.68 -25.14
CA THR A 98 -2.51 -8.19 -26.15
C THR A 98 -1.06 -8.47 -25.73
N GLN A 99 -0.72 -8.28 -24.45
CA GLN A 99 0.60 -8.60 -23.91
C GLN A 99 0.88 -10.10 -23.92
N ALA A 100 -0.11 -10.93 -23.58
CA ALA A 100 0.02 -12.39 -23.66
C ALA A 100 0.21 -12.85 -25.11
N ALA A 101 -0.53 -12.28 -26.07
CA ALA A 101 -0.35 -12.55 -27.49
C ALA A 101 1.04 -12.14 -27.98
N ARG A 102 1.54 -10.96 -27.56
CA ARG A 102 2.87 -10.48 -27.89
C ARG A 102 3.97 -11.40 -27.36
N ARG A 103 3.88 -11.86 -26.10
CA ARG A 103 4.82 -12.82 -25.51
C ARG A 103 4.84 -14.14 -26.28
N ARG A 104 3.68 -14.65 -26.71
CA ARG A 104 3.63 -15.88 -27.53
C ARG A 104 4.36 -15.72 -28.86
N VAL A 105 4.21 -14.56 -29.52
CA VAL A 105 4.93 -14.26 -30.76
C VAL A 105 6.44 -14.10 -30.52
N GLU A 106 6.84 -13.42 -29.45
CA GLU A 106 8.25 -13.24 -29.07
C GLU A 106 8.90 -14.60 -28.72
N THR A 107 8.20 -15.49 -28.00
CA THR A 107 8.69 -16.85 -27.73
C THR A 107 8.82 -17.67 -29.01
N GLN A 108 7.85 -17.61 -29.92
CA GLN A 108 7.92 -18.31 -31.21
C GLN A 108 9.06 -17.80 -32.11
N LEU A 109 9.38 -16.50 -32.03
CA LEU A 109 10.50 -15.92 -32.76
C LEU A 109 11.86 -16.33 -32.17
N MET A 110 11.95 -16.53 -30.85
CA MET A 110 13.18 -16.97 -30.20
C MET A 110 13.43 -18.48 -30.31
N THR A 111 12.38 -19.30 -30.37
CA THR A 111 12.52 -20.76 -30.58
C THR A 111 12.86 -21.12 -32.02
N ASN A 112 12.60 -20.24 -33.00
CA ASN A 112 12.96 -20.50 -34.40
C ASN A 112 14.41 -20.11 -34.76
N SER A 113 15.15 -19.50 -33.84
CA SER A 113 16.56 -19.11 -34.05
C SER A 113 17.58 -20.09 -33.47
N ASP A 114 17.16 -21.10 -32.72
CA ASP A 114 18.03 -22.12 -32.14
C ASP A 114 17.33 -23.48 -32.23
N ASN A 115 17.52 -24.16 -33.37
CA ASN A 115 17.70 -25.61 -33.48
C ASN A 115 17.60 -26.01 -34.97
N GLY A 116 18.76 -26.33 -35.54
CA GLY A 116 18.85 -27.23 -36.68
C GLY A 116 18.71 -28.68 -36.18
N ASP A 117 17.95 -29.45 -36.96
CA ASP A 117 17.97 -30.90 -37.16
C ASP A 117 17.88 -31.81 -35.92
N ASP A 118 16.72 -32.43 -35.71
CA ASP A 118 16.47 -33.80 -36.21
C ASP A 118 15.00 -34.24 -35.96
N ASP A 119 14.48 -34.96 -36.95
CA ASP A 119 13.14 -35.56 -37.05
C ASP A 119 12.84 -36.60 -35.94
N ASP A 120 11.60 -36.65 -35.44
CA ASP A 120 10.67 -37.78 -35.71
C ASP A 120 9.23 -37.48 -35.24
N ASN A 121 8.30 -38.06 -35.98
CA ASN A 121 6.83 -37.93 -35.94
C ASN A 121 6.16 -38.42 -34.65
N GLY A 122 5.05 -37.75 -34.31
CA GLY A 122 4.01 -38.31 -33.43
C GLY A 122 2.82 -37.38 -33.29
N ASN A 123 1.83 -37.53 -34.18
CA ASN A 123 0.48 -36.95 -34.06
C ASN A 123 -0.18 -37.36 -32.72
N ASP A 124 -0.78 -36.40 -32.00
CA ASP A 124 -2.13 -36.60 -31.46
C ASP A 124 -2.84 -35.27 -31.17
N ASP A 125 -4.03 -35.11 -31.75
CA ASP A 125 -4.95 -33.99 -31.57
C ASP A 125 -5.82 -34.24 -30.32
N GLY A 126 -5.84 -33.31 -29.37
CA GLY A 126 -6.60 -33.49 -28.12
C GLY A 126 -6.90 -32.19 -27.37
N ASP A 127 -7.88 -31.44 -27.88
CA ASP A 127 -8.87 -30.59 -27.21
C ASP A 127 -8.58 -30.09 -25.76
N ALA A 128 -8.17 -28.82 -25.63
CA ALA A 128 -7.91 -28.16 -24.35
C ALA A 128 -9.17 -27.52 -23.77
N SER A 129 -9.81 -28.23 -22.82
CA SER A 129 -10.75 -27.63 -21.86
C SER A 129 -10.04 -27.38 -20.53
N VAL A 130 -9.79 -26.12 -20.20
CA VAL A 130 -9.11 -25.71 -18.95
C VAL A 130 -10.15 -25.67 -17.83
N SER A 131 -10.24 -26.75 -17.06
CA SER A 131 -10.88 -26.80 -15.75
C SER A 131 -9.83 -26.43 -14.69
N ALA A 132 -10.10 -25.39 -13.91
CA ALA A 132 -9.26 -25.01 -12.78
C ALA A 132 -9.46 -26.01 -11.63
N THR A 133 -8.66 -27.08 -11.62
CA THR A 133 -8.43 -27.91 -10.44
C THR A 133 -7.29 -27.32 -9.63
N ILE A 134 -7.56 -27.08 -8.34
CA ILE A 134 -6.57 -26.73 -7.34
C ILE A 134 -5.73 -27.99 -7.13
N ASP A 135 -4.49 -27.99 -7.57
CA ASP A 135 -3.55 -29.07 -7.27
C ASP A 135 -3.38 -29.14 -5.75
N ALA A 136 -3.74 -30.29 -5.18
CA ALA A 136 -3.37 -30.67 -3.83
C ALA A 136 -1.83 -30.79 -3.78
N PRO A 137 -1.18 -30.42 -2.66
CA PRO A 137 0.27 -30.46 -2.58
C PRO A 137 0.77 -31.90 -2.69
N THR A 138 1.66 -32.15 -3.66
CA THR A 138 2.49 -33.36 -3.70
C THR A 138 3.55 -33.26 -2.60
N GLU A 139 3.72 -34.36 -1.87
CA GLU A 139 4.73 -34.57 -0.84
C GLU A 139 6.16 -34.40 -1.38
N ASP A 140 7.03 -33.89 -0.50
CA ASP A 140 8.48 -33.66 -0.58
C ASP A 140 8.99 -32.30 -1.12
N ASP A 141 9.67 -31.60 -0.18
CA ASP A 141 10.48 -30.37 -0.25
C ASP A 141 9.78 -29.00 -0.34
N VAL A 142 9.42 -28.41 0.83
CA VAL A 142 9.93 -27.11 1.32
C VAL A 142 9.81 -27.03 2.86
N ASN A 143 10.92 -26.65 3.53
CA ASN A 143 11.13 -26.59 4.99
C ASN A 143 9.93 -26.15 5.84
N ASP A 144 9.32 -27.09 6.57
CA ASP A 144 8.38 -26.78 7.64
C ASP A 144 9.04 -25.95 8.75
N ILE A 145 8.33 -24.94 9.26
CA ILE A 145 8.77 -24.15 10.40
C ILE A 145 8.26 -24.83 11.67
N ILE A 146 9.16 -25.55 12.34
CA ILE A 146 8.89 -26.21 13.63
C ILE A 146 9.47 -25.34 14.73
N LEU A 147 8.61 -24.89 15.65
CA LEU A 147 9.02 -24.09 16.81
C LEU A 147 9.75 -24.96 17.85
N ASP A 148 10.43 -24.31 18.79
CA ASP A 148 11.22 -24.96 19.85
C ASP A 148 10.41 -25.93 20.73
N ASN A 149 9.09 -25.71 20.83
CA ASN A 149 8.15 -26.57 21.54
C ASN A 149 7.56 -27.71 20.68
N GLY A 150 8.04 -27.87 19.43
CA GLY A 150 7.59 -28.90 18.49
C GLY A 150 6.33 -28.54 17.70
N PHE A 151 5.78 -27.34 17.85
CA PHE A 151 4.62 -26.91 17.06
C PHE A 151 5.01 -26.64 15.61
N ASN A 152 4.34 -27.30 14.66
CA ASN A 152 4.51 -27.03 13.23
C ASN A 152 3.67 -25.82 12.82
N LEU A 153 4.32 -24.67 12.69
CA LEU A 153 3.71 -23.41 12.35
C LEU A 153 3.14 -23.41 10.94
N THR A 154 3.88 -23.95 9.96
CA THR A 154 3.44 -24.05 8.56
C THR A 154 2.10 -24.78 8.46
N HIS A 155 1.99 -25.95 9.11
CA HIS A 155 0.74 -26.71 9.14
C HIS A 155 -0.37 -26.02 9.95
N GLY A 156 -0.03 -25.33 11.05
CA GLY A 156 -0.98 -24.49 11.79
C GLY A 156 -1.60 -23.40 10.92
N PHE A 157 -0.75 -22.70 10.16
CA PHE A 157 -1.17 -21.62 9.28
C PHE A 157 -1.99 -22.12 8.08
N GLU A 158 -1.64 -23.26 7.49
CA GLU A 158 -2.44 -23.85 6.40
C GLU A 158 -3.84 -24.27 6.86
N ARG A 159 -3.99 -24.75 8.10
CA ARG A 159 -5.32 -25.02 8.69
C ARG A 159 -6.11 -23.72 8.91
N PHE A 160 -5.47 -22.67 9.41
CA PHE A 160 -6.10 -21.35 9.57
C PHE A 160 -6.59 -20.80 8.22
N LYS A 161 -5.75 -20.83 7.19
CA LYS A 161 -6.10 -20.43 5.82
C LYS A 161 -7.28 -21.21 5.25
N SER A 162 -7.28 -22.52 5.44
CA SER A 162 -8.37 -23.39 4.98
C SER A 162 -9.70 -23.01 5.66
N SER A 163 -9.66 -22.70 6.95
CA SER A 163 -10.82 -22.20 7.70
C SER A 163 -11.27 -20.83 7.21
N ALA A 164 -10.34 -19.89 6.98
CA ALA A 164 -10.66 -18.58 6.43
C ALA A 164 -11.32 -18.69 5.04
N LEU A 165 -10.84 -19.59 4.18
CA LEU A 165 -11.43 -19.81 2.86
C LEU A 165 -12.84 -20.40 2.91
N GLN A 166 -13.13 -21.20 3.94
CA GLN A 166 -14.48 -21.71 4.16
C GLN A 166 -15.40 -20.59 4.65
N ASN A 167 -14.95 -19.79 5.62
CA ASN A 167 -15.71 -18.68 6.19
C ASN A 167 -16.03 -17.60 5.14
N SER A 168 -15.09 -17.31 4.23
CA SER A 168 -15.30 -16.34 3.16
C SER A 168 -16.45 -16.71 2.22
N LYS A 169 -16.75 -18.01 2.07
CA LYS A 169 -17.85 -18.51 1.25
C LYS A 169 -19.19 -18.50 1.99
N THR A 170 -19.20 -18.52 3.31
CA THR A 170 -20.42 -18.66 4.13
C THR A 170 -20.89 -17.34 4.72
N THR A 171 -19.98 -16.58 5.31
CA THR A 171 -20.31 -15.36 6.08
C THR A 171 -19.74 -14.10 5.41
N GLY A 172 -18.74 -14.25 4.54
CA GLY A 172 -17.94 -13.14 4.02
C GLY A 172 -17.05 -12.53 5.10
N PHE A 173 -16.35 -11.44 4.75
CA PHE A 173 -15.40 -10.76 5.62
C PHE A 173 -15.59 -9.24 5.65
N THR A 174 -15.10 -8.62 6.72
CA THR A 174 -14.91 -7.17 6.87
C THR A 174 -13.44 -6.90 7.20
N MET A 175 -12.86 -5.82 6.65
CA MET A 175 -11.45 -5.51 6.92
C MET A 175 -11.25 -5.16 8.38
N TYR A 176 -12.24 -4.55 9.03
CA TYR A 176 -12.26 -4.26 10.45
C TYR A 176 -12.00 -5.49 11.34
N GLN A 177 -12.69 -6.60 11.09
CA GLN A 177 -12.65 -7.77 11.99
C GLN A 177 -11.72 -8.88 11.49
N ASP A 178 -11.57 -9.00 10.18
CA ASP A 178 -11.05 -10.22 9.54
C ASP A 178 -9.73 -9.97 8.79
N VAL A 179 -8.96 -8.94 9.18
CA VAL A 179 -7.70 -8.57 8.49
C VAL A 179 -6.70 -9.74 8.44
N HIS A 180 -6.62 -10.55 9.49
CA HIS A 180 -5.74 -11.72 9.56
C HIS A 180 -6.20 -12.82 8.60
N GLU A 181 -7.50 -13.10 8.57
CA GLU A 181 -8.12 -14.05 7.66
C GLU A 181 -7.89 -13.64 6.21
N VAL A 182 -8.16 -12.38 5.88
CA VAL A 182 -8.01 -11.83 4.53
C VAL A 182 -6.54 -11.83 4.08
N LEU A 183 -5.60 -11.46 4.95
CA LEU A 183 -4.16 -11.59 4.68
C LEU A 183 -3.72 -13.05 4.50
N SER A 184 -4.27 -13.97 5.29
CA SER A 184 -3.94 -15.39 5.18
C SER A 184 -4.34 -16.00 3.83
N LEU A 185 -5.45 -15.53 3.24
CA LEU A 185 -5.86 -15.89 1.89
C LEU A 185 -4.90 -15.37 0.81
N ASN A 186 -4.10 -14.37 1.16
CA ASN A 186 -2.96 -13.89 0.38
C ASN A 186 -1.64 -14.56 0.76
N HIS A 187 -1.67 -15.64 1.54
CA HIS A 187 -0.50 -16.36 2.06
C HIS A 187 0.36 -15.56 3.05
N ILE A 188 -0.20 -14.50 3.65
CA ILE A 188 0.50 -13.60 4.56
C ILE A 188 0.09 -13.88 5.99
N LEU A 189 1.05 -14.26 6.83
CA LEU A 189 0.92 -14.28 8.28
C LEU A 189 1.34 -12.92 8.83
N LEU A 190 0.39 -12.23 9.47
CA LEU A 190 0.64 -10.96 10.15
C LEU A 190 0.95 -11.21 11.63
N LEU A 191 2.12 -10.76 12.08
CA LEU A 191 2.55 -10.82 13.47
C LEU A 191 2.61 -9.41 14.07
N ASN A 192 1.53 -9.03 14.74
CA ASN A 192 1.41 -7.75 15.43
C ASN A 192 1.27 -8.00 16.93
N ASP A 193 2.11 -7.32 17.71
CA ASP A 193 2.12 -7.49 19.15
C ASP A 193 0.75 -7.15 19.76
N ASN A 194 0.18 -8.10 20.50
CA ASN A 194 -1.11 -7.98 21.19
C ASN A 194 -2.33 -7.65 20.30
N GLN A 195 -2.23 -7.86 18.98
CA GLN A 195 -3.29 -7.53 18.02
C GLN A 195 -3.70 -8.73 17.14
N HIS A 196 -3.44 -9.95 17.60
CA HIS A 196 -3.87 -11.15 16.89
C HIS A 196 -5.39 -11.34 16.99
N GLY A 197 -6.01 -11.65 15.86
CA GLY A 197 -7.42 -12.04 15.82
C GLY A 197 -7.66 -13.33 16.59
N LYS A 198 -8.85 -13.45 17.21
CA LYS A 198 -9.21 -14.63 18.01
C LYS A 198 -9.05 -15.94 17.24
N SER A 199 -9.52 -15.97 15.99
CA SER A 199 -9.42 -17.14 15.13
C SER A 199 -7.95 -17.56 14.92
N LEU A 200 -7.06 -16.61 14.59
CA LEU A 200 -5.63 -16.89 14.45
C LEU A 200 -5.04 -17.50 15.73
N VAL A 201 -5.40 -16.96 16.90
CA VAL A 201 -4.97 -17.48 18.20
C VAL A 201 -5.52 -18.88 18.47
N ASP A 202 -6.77 -19.18 18.09
CA ASP A 202 -7.37 -20.50 18.27
C ASP A 202 -6.66 -21.58 17.43
N PHE A 203 -6.13 -21.23 16.25
CA PHE A 203 -5.42 -22.18 15.37
C PHE A 203 -3.93 -22.31 15.69
N LEU A 204 -3.24 -21.19 15.93
CA LEU A 204 -1.79 -21.17 16.11
C LEU A 204 -1.38 -21.15 17.59
N GLY A 205 -2.18 -20.58 18.48
CA GLY A 205 -1.85 -20.36 19.87
C GLY A 205 -1.02 -19.09 20.08
N LEU A 206 -1.42 -18.27 21.06
CA LEU A 206 -0.75 -17.00 21.36
C LEU A 206 0.75 -17.18 21.72
N ASP A 207 1.07 -18.21 22.50
CA ASP A 207 2.46 -18.53 22.88
C ASP A 207 3.32 -18.84 21.63
N ASN A 208 2.77 -19.57 20.65
CA ASN A 208 3.49 -19.91 19.42
C ASN A 208 3.69 -18.69 18.52
N LEU A 209 2.67 -17.82 18.40
CA LEU A 209 2.77 -16.56 17.66
C LEU A 209 3.87 -15.68 18.26
N ASN A 210 3.87 -15.50 19.58
CA ASN A 210 4.86 -14.69 20.29
C ASN A 210 6.27 -15.28 20.16
N ARG A 211 6.42 -16.61 20.28
CA ARG A 211 7.71 -17.30 20.09
C ARG A 211 8.25 -17.08 18.69
N TYR A 212 7.41 -17.25 17.68
CA TYR A 212 7.83 -17.11 16.30
C TYR A 212 8.18 -15.66 15.97
N HIS A 213 7.39 -14.70 16.45
CA HIS A 213 7.68 -13.28 16.31
C HIS A 213 9.02 -12.91 16.98
N ALA A 214 9.26 -13.36 18.22
CA ALA A 214 10.54 -13.15 18.90
C ALA A 214 11.72 -13.78 18.15
N HIS A 215 11.53 -14.98 17.58
CA HIS A 215 12.53 -15.63 16.73
C HIS A 215 12.86 -14.79 15.49
N LEU A 216 11.86 -14.23 14.81
CA LEU A 216 12.06 -13.37 13.66
C LEU A 216 12.75 -12.07 14.03
N LYS A 217 12.34 -11.39 15.12
CA LYS A 217 13.04 -10.18 15.58
C LYS A 217 14.52 -10.47 15.85
N LYS A 218 14.83 -11.56 16.56
CA LYS A 218 16.22 -11.96 16.81
C LYS A 218 17.01 -12.31 15.53
N SER A 219 16.35 -12.82 14.50
CA SER A 219 16.99 -13.20 13.24
C SER A 219 17.27 -12.00 12.32
N TYR A 220 16.50 -10.92 12.45
CA TYR A 220 16.53 -9.79 11.52
C TYR A 220 16.98 -8.47 12.15
N MET A 221 16.81 -8.30 13.46
CA MET A 221 17.22 -7.12 14.21
C MET A 221 18.44 -7.43 15.06
N ASP A 222 19.33 -6.45 15.14
CA ASP A 222 20.48 -6.48 16.05
C ASP A 222 20.19 -5.55 17.24
N ASP A 223 19.90 -6.16 18.40
CA ASP A 223 19.58 -5.44 19.63
C ASP A 223 20.78 -4.67 20.20
N ASP A 224 22.01 -5.02 19.79
CA ASP A 224 23.24 -4.34 20.23
C ASP A 224 23.48 -3.02 19.48
N VAL A 225 22.72 -2.76 18.40
CA VAL A 225 22.78 -1.47 17.70
C VAL A 225 22.11 -0.39 18.56
N ALA A 226 22.93 0.51 19.07
CA ALA A 226 22.50 1.69 19.81
C ALA A 226 23.33 2.92 19.40
N VAL A 227 22.81 4.11 19.70
CA VAL A 227 23.57 5.36 19.58
C VAL A 227 24.72 5.32 20.57
N ASP A 228 25.89 5.81 20.19
CA ASP A 228 27.02 5.90 21.12
C ASP A 228 26.62 6.58 22.44
N ASP A 229 26.95 5.96 23.58
CA ASP A 229 26.56 6.44 24.91
C ASP A 229 27.00 7.89 25.15
N THR A 230 28.19 8.25 24.69
CA THR A 230 28.74 9.59 24.86
C THR A 230 27.96 10.59 24.01
N LEU A 231 27.64 10.22 22.77
CA LEU A 231 26.79 11.01 21.88
C LEU A 231 25.39 11.17 22.46
N MET A 232 24.74 10.09 22.88
CA MET A 232 23.40 10.10 23.48
C MET A 232 23.34 11.04 24.69
N GLN A 233 24.33 10.97 25.60
CA GLN A 233 24.42 11.89 26.74
C GLN A 233 24.52 13.36 26.30
N LYS A 234 25.34 13.66 25.28
CA LYS A 234 25.44 15.02 24.72
C LYS A 234 24.10 15.48 24.13
N LEU A 235 23.43 14.64 23.35
CA LEU A 235 22.13 14.94 22.73
C LEU A 235 21.07 15.24 23.79
N VAL A 236 20.95 14.40 24.81
CA VAL A 236 20.03 14.62 25.93
C VAL A 236 20.30 15.97 26.61
N VAL A 237 21.57 16.32 26.86
CA VAL A 237 21.95 17.61 27.47
C VAL A 237 21.61 18.80 26.57
N ILE A 238 21.74 18.66 25.25
CA ILE A 238 21.39 19.68 24.27
C ILE A 238 19.88 19.91 24.27
N PHE A 239 19.09 18.86 24.12
CA PHE A 239 17.64 18.96 23.93
C PHE A 239 16.88 19.29 25.21
N ARG A 240 17.41 18.96 26.40
CA ARG A 240 16.88 19.48 27.68
C ARG A 240 16.85 21.01 27.76
N LYS A 241 17.73 21.70 27.01
CA LYS A 241 17.81 23.17 27.01
C LYS A 241 16.79 23.85 26.09
N LEU A 242 15.98 23.10 25.34
CA LEU A 242 14.98 23.66 24.42
C LEU A 242 13.97 24.58 25.11
N LYS A 243 13.61 24.31 26.38
CA LYS A 243 12.68 25.17 27.13
C LYS A 243 13.22 26.57 27.40
N ASN A 244 14.54 26.73 27.42
CA ASN A 244 15.22 27.94 27.92
C ASN A 244 16.11 28.61 26.87
N LYS A 245 16.23 28.05 25.67
CA LYS A 245 17.10 28.55 24.60
C LYS A 245 16.36 28.59 23.27
N SER A 246 16.76 29.52 22.42
CA SER A 246 16.22 29.59 21.06
C SER A 246 16.57 28.32 20.27
N ARG A 247 15.65 27.90 19.39
CA ARG A 247 15.85 26.81 18.42
C ARG A 247 17.15 26.95 17.63
N LYS A 248 17.49 28.18 17.20
CA LYS A 248 18.73 28.48 16.48
C LYS A 248 19.98 28.14 17.31
N THR A 249 19.98 28.47 18.60
CA THR A 249 21.07 28.13 19.51
C THR A 249 21.23 26.62 19.68
N ILE A 250 20.12 25.89 19.80
CA ILE A 250 20.13 24.43 19.90
C ILE A 250 20.69 23.82 18.61
N LYS A 251 20.21 24.25 17.44
CA LYS A 251 20.71 23.80 16.12
C LYS A 251 22.22 24.00 15.98
N HIS A 252 22.75 25.19 16.30
CA HIS A 252 24.19 25.44 16.26
C HIS A 252 24.99 24.56 17.23
N THR A 253 24.43 24.28 18.42
CA THR A 253 25.08 23.41 19.40
C THR A 253 25.12 21.95 18.92
N LEU A 254 24.03 21.49 18.30
CA LEU A 254 23.96 20.17 17.71
C LEU A 254 24.97 20.03 16.57
N MET A 255 24.97 20.94 15.60
CA MET A 255 25.93 20.93 14.49
C MET A 255 27.39 20.96 14.96
N LYS A 256 27.71 21.78 15.97
CA LYS A 256 29.04 21.79 16.57
C LYS A 256 29.41 20.43 17.17
N THR A 257 28.47 19.81 17.88
CA THR A 257 28.69 18.49 18.48
C THR A 257 28.99 17.43 17.43
N CYS A 258 28.37 17.52 16.26
CA CYS A 258 28.60 16.62 15.14
C CYS A 258 30.00 16.83 14.53
N MET A 259 30.48 18.07 14.45
CA MET A 259 31.83 18.36 13.95
C MET A 259 32.93 17.92 14.94
N ASP A 260 32.63 17.91 16.24
CA ASP A 260 33.57 17.60 17.31
C ASP A 260 33.55 16.09 17.70
N THR A 261 32.73 15.27 17.04
CA THR A 261 32.54 13.84 17.35
C THR A 261 32.71 13.02 16.07
N GLU A 262 33.43 11.89 16.13
CA GLU A 262 33.44 10.92 15.03
C GLU A 262 32.11 10.17 15.04
N LEU A 263 31.38 10.19 13.92
CA LEU A 263 30.07 9.58 13.77
C LEU A 263 30.14 8.44 12.74
N ASP A 264 29.41 7.36 13.00
CA ASP A 264 29.13 6.35 11.99
C ASP A 264 27.92 6.76 11.13
N ASP A 265 27.74 6.13 9.97
CA ASP A 265 26.65 6.47 9.01
C ASP A 265 25.23 6.34 9.61
N LEU A 266 25.06 5.54 10.67
CA LEU A 266 23.78 5.35 11.36
C LEU A 266 23.54 6.46 12.38
N ASP A 267 24.55 6.85 13.15
CA ASP A 267 24.52 7.98 14.07
C ASP A 267 24.31 9.30 13.32
N GLU A 268 24.95 9.48 12.16
CA GLU A 268 24.68 10.63 11.28
C GLU A 268 23.19 10.71 10.91
N SER A 269 22.56 9.58 10.63
CA SER A 269 21.12 9.54 10.34
C SER A 269 20.28 9.98 11.55
N MET A 270 20.66 9.60 12.77
CA MET A 270 19.97 10.02 14.00
C MET A 270 20.08 11.54 14.23
N ILE A 271 21.25 12.10 13.95
CA ILE A 271 21.47 13.55 14.00
C ILE A 271 20.60 14.27 12.97
N ASP A 272 20.52 13.75 11.74
CA ASP A 272 19.72 14.33 10.68
C ASP A 272 18.22 14.33 11.02
N ILE A 273 17.72 13.27 11.66
CA ILE A 273 16.35 13.24 12.19
C ILE A 273 16.14 14.43 13.14
N LEU A 274 17.02 14.60 14.13
CA LEU A 274 16.91 15.68 15.10
C LEU A 274 17.01 17.08 14.45
N LEU A 275 17.90 17.26 13.47
CA LEU A 275 18.05 18.51 12.72
C LEU A 275 16.79 18.82 11.90
N ASN A 276 16.23 17.82 11.23
CA ASN A 276 15.00 17.95 10.44
C ASN A 276 13.81 18.27 11.32
N CYS A 277 13.66 17.57 12.46
CA CYS A 277 12.61 17.85 13.44
C CYS A 277 12.73 19.28 14.00
N LEU A 278 13.93 19.71 14.39
CA LEU A 278 14.16 21.11 14.83
C LEU A 278 13.77 22.11 13.74
N GLN A 279 13.98 21.77 12.47
CA GLN A 279 13.69 22.67 11.35
C GLN A 279 12.18 22.75 11.05
N LYS A 280 11.45 21.63 11.10
CA LYS A 280 10.07 21.55 10.62
C LYS A 280 9.00 21.63 11.71
N LEU A 281 9.28 21.19 12.92
CA LEU A 281 8.26 21.13 13.97
C LEU A 281 7.83 22.54 14.44
N PRO A 282 6.55 22.72 14.81
CA PRO A 282 6.09 23.96 15.44
C PRO A 282 6.63 24.11 16.86
N ASP A 283 6.67 25.34 17.37
CA ASP A 283 7.03 25.64 18.77
C ASP A 283 5.85 25.46 19.74
N PHE A 284 4.65 25.19 19.23
CA PHE A 284 3.40 25.13 19.99
C PHE A 284 2.60 23.86 19.65
N ASN A 285 1.70 23.49 20.56
CA ASN A 285 0.77 22.39 20.32
C ASN A 285 -0.38 22.90 19.46
N ASN A 286 -0.67 22.20 18.37
CA ASN A 286 -1.82 22.53 17.55
C ASN A 286 -3.09 21.95 18.20
N GLU A 287 -4.08 22.79 18.47
CA GLU A 287 -5.38 22.34 18.98
C GLU A 287 -6.29 21.78 17.87
N GLN A 288 -5.92 22.03 16.61
CA GLN A 288 -6.63 21.52 15.45
C GLN A 288 -6.08 20.17 15.00
N ALA A 289 -6.97 19.33 14.45
CA ALA A 289 -6.58 18.08 13.81
C ALA A 289 -5.52 18.31 12.73
N ILE A 290 -4.46 17.50 12.76
CA ILE A 290 -3.37 17.55 11.79
C ILE A 290 -3.82 16.78 10.55
N GLY A 291 -3.99 17.47 9.43
CA GLY A 291 -4.32 16.82 8.16
C GLY A 291 -3.15 16.00 7.61
N GLU A 292 -3.45 15.00 6.77
CA GLU A 292 -2.48 14.02 6.24
C GLU A 292 -1.25 14.65 5.59
N GLN A 293 -1.42 15.69 4.77
CA GLN A 293 -0.29 16.37 4.14
C GLN A 293 0.62 17.06 5.17
N GLN A 294 0.04 17.70 6.20
CA GLN A 294 0.83 18.34 7.26
C GLN A 294 1.54 17.28 8.11
N LEU A 295 0.83 16.20 8.47
CA LEU A 295 1.39 15.05 9.17
C LEU A 295 2.63 14.53 8.44
N LEU A 296 2.47 14.22 7.16
CA LEU A 296 3.53 13.70 6.31
C LEU A 296 4.71 14.68 6.23
N THR A 297 4.50 15.94 5.84
CA THR A 297 5.63 16.84 5.55
C THR A 297 6.36 17.34 6.79
N ASN A 298 5.66 17.52 7.91
CA ASN A 298 6.21 18.20 9.08
C ASN A 298 6.61 17.26 10.21
N HIS A 299 6.00 16.08 10.31
CA HIS A 299 6.17 15.17 11.44
C HIS A 299 6.82 13.85 11.03
N ILE A 300 6.37 13.26 9.92
CA ILE A 300 6.86 11.94 9.47
C ILE A 300 8.10 12.04 8.59
N ASP A 301 8.07 12.88 7.55
CA ASP A 301 9.17 13.07 6.60
C ASP A 301 10.52 13.39 7.28
N PRO A 302 10.59 14.25 8.32
CA PRO A 302 11.82 14.47 9.10
C PRO A 302 12.48 13.21 9.66
N ILE A 303 11.68 12.18 9.96
CA ILE A 303 12.13 10.93 10.59
C ILE A 303 12.44 9.90 9.52
N VAL A 304 11.52 9.66 8.58
CA VAL A 304 11.67 8.55 7.62
C VAL A 304 12.70 8.82 6.53
N ILE A 305 12.93 10.09 6.15
CA ILE A 305 13.92 10.43 5.12
C ILE A 305 15.34 10.04 5.55
N PRO A 306 15.86 10.47 6.71
CA PRO A 306 17.19 10.03 7.17
C PRO A 306 17.32 8.51 7.36
N LEU A 307 16.22 7.80 7.68
CA LEU A 307 16.27 6.35 7.84
C LEU A 307 16.47 5.62 6.52
N PHE A 308 15.80 6.07 5.44
CA PHE A 308 15.58 5.27 4.24
C PHE A 308 16.07 5.91 2.93
N HIS A 309 16.27 7.24 2.89
CA HIS A 309 16.79 7.97 1.74
C HIS A 309 18.31 8.12 1.83
N LEU A 310 19.03 7.14 1.31
CA LEU A 310 20.49 7.06 1.39
C LEU A 310 21.11 7.04 -0.01
N PRO A 311 21.05 8.17 -0.75
CA PRO A 311 21.41 8.22 -2.16
C PRO A 311 22.88 7.87 -2.41
N GLU A 312 23.78 8.20 -1.49
CA GLU A 312 25.19 7.80 -1.49
C GLU A 312 25.38 6.28 -1.43
N HIS A 313 24.43 5.56 -0.82
CA HIS A 313 24.39 4.10 -0.78
C HIS A 313 23.47 3.48 -1.85
N GLY A 314 23.08 4.27 -2.86
CA GLY A 314 22.22 3.79 -3.95
C GLY A 314 20.80 3.45 -3.49
N ARG A 315 20.30 4.09 -2.43
CA ARG A 315 18.94 3.88 -1.91
C ARG A 315 18.16 5.18 -1.96
N VAL A 316 16.94 5.15 -2.48
CA VAL A 316 16.11 6.35 -2.53
C VAL A 316 14.73 6.11 -1.95
N PHE A 317 14.20 7.10 -1.25
CA PHE A 317 12.84 7.12 -0.76
C PHE A 317 12.07 8.21 -1.52
N HIS A 318 10.86 7.90 -1.96
CA HIS A 318 9.98 8.82 -2.68
C HIS A 318 8.58 8.82 -2.07
N TRP A 319 8.09 10.01 -1.71
CA TRP A 319 6.65 10.22 -1.52
C TRP A 319 5.96 10.27 -2.88
N MET A 320 4.89 9.51 -3.02
CA MET A 320 4.22 9.30 -4.29
C MET A 320 3.01 10.22 -4.41
N ASN A 321 3.11 11.19 -5.33
CA ASN A 321 2.00 12.07 -5.69
C ASN A 321 1.31 11.69 -7.01
N ARG A 322 1.80 10.67 -7.72
CA ARG A 322 1.24 10.18 -9.00
C ARG A 322 1.34 8.66 -9.08
N THR A 323 0.37 8.03 -9.74
CA THR A 323 0.44 6.61 -10.11
C THR A 323 1.56 6.40 -11.13
N ILE A 324 2.42 5.40 -10.92
CA ILE A 324 3.45 4.98 -11.89
C ILE A 324 3.03 3.67 -12.57
N GLU A 325 3.57 3.37 -13.74
CA GLU A 325 3.17 2.20 -14.56
C GLU A 325 3.26 0.87 -13.79
N ASP A 326 4.14 0.77 -12.79
CA ASP A 326 4.37 -0.44 -12.00
C ASP A 326 3.34 -0.70 -10.90
N THR A 327 2.53 0.30 -10.50
CA THR A 327 1.54 0.12 -9.41
C THR A 327 0.10 -0.06 -9.89
N LYS A 328 -0.12 -0.02 -11.21
CA LYS A 328 -1.28 -0.46 -12.02
C LYS A 328 -2.73 -0.11 -11.62
N ASP A 329 -3.04 0.32 -10.39
CA ASP A 329 -4.33 0.88 -9.94
C ASP A 329 -4.29 1.36 -8.47
N LEU A 330 -3.37 0.84 -7.65
CA LEU A 330 -3.17 1.24 -6.26
C LEU A 330 -1.84 1.96 -6.13
N ARG A 331 -1.73 2.96 -5.24
CA ARG A 331 -0.51 3.76 -5.08
C ARG A 331 -0.13 3.83 -3.61
N PRO A 332 1.00 3.26 -3.18
CA PRO A 332 1.49 3.49 -1.82
C PRO A 332 1.81 4.97 -1.64
N ASP A 333 1.70 5.48 -0.41
CA ASP A 333 2.04 6.87 -0.13
C ASP A 333 3.54 7.12 -0.28
N GLY A 334 4.38 6.13 0.07
CA GLY A 334 5.84 6.18 -0.14
C GLY A 334 6.44 4.87 -0.65
N ILE A 335 7.55 4.97 -1.38
CA ILE A 335 8.31 3.82 -1.90
C ILE A 335 9.80 3.99 -1.64
N MET A 336 10.46 2.90 -1.25
CA MET A 336 11.91 2.78 -1.11
C MET A 336 12.47 1.95 -2.27
N TYR A 337 13.54 2.40 -2.90
CA TYR A 337 14.17 1.74 -4.04
C TYR A 337 15.67 1.54 -3.85
N ILE A 338 16.19 0.50 -4.51
CA ILE A 338 17.60 0.42 -4.92
C ILE A 338 17.75 1.07 -6.29
N VAL A 339 18.77 1.93 -6.42
CA VAL A 339 19.11 2.68 -7.63
C VAL A 339 20.54 2.37 -8.03
N GLU A 340 20.74 2.08 -9.31
CA GLU A 340 22.07 1.88 -9.89
C GLU A 340 22.21 2.69 -11.17
N GLN A 341 23.32 3.42 -11.29
CA GLN A 341 23.62 4.24 -12.47
C GLN A 341 22.45 5.17 -12.88
N ARG A 342 21.75 5.72 -11.89
CA ARG A 342 20.56 6.59 -12.04
C ARG A 342 19.28 5.89 -12.53
N ASN A 343 19.26 4.56 -12.57
CA ASN A 343 18.09 3.77 -12.92
C ASN A 343 17.51 3.11 -11.66
N ILE A 344 16.19 3.25 -11.47
CA ILE A 344 15.45 2.52 -10.44
C ILE A 344 15.47 1.03 -10.79
N GLN A 345 15.83 0.19 -9.82
CA GLN A 345 16.03 -1.25 -10.04
C GLN A 345 14.92 -2.06 -9.38
N ASN A 346 14.82 -1.97 -8.06
CA ASN A 346 13.92 -2.79 -7.26
C ASN A 346 13.32 -1.95 -6.14
N ALA A 347 12.02 -2.11 -5.90
CA ALA A 347 11.43 -1.66 -4.66
C ALA A 347 11.94 -2.55 -3.51
N ILE A 348 12.28 -1.93 -2.40
CA ILE A 348 12.78 -2.57 -1.17
C ILE A 348 11.97 -2.17 0.07
N GLY A 349 10.93 -1.34 -0.12
CA GLY A 349 10.01 -1.00 0.92
C GLY A 349 8.91 -0.05 0.48
N TYR A 350 7.89 0.06 1.32
CA TYR A 350 6.66 0.81 1.08
C TYR A 350 6.19 1.52 2.35
N CYS A 351 5.46 2.62 2.18
CA CYS A 351 4.90 3.41 3.26
C CYS A 351 3.43 3.75 2.99
N GLU A 352 2.58 3.66 4.01
CA GLU A 352 1.20 4.17 4.02
C GLU A 352 1.00 5.13 5.19
N VAL A 353 0.34 6.26 4.96
CA VAL A 353 0.11 7.29 5.97
C VAL A 353 -1.37 7.60 6.06
N LYS A 354 -1.90 7.60 7.28
CA LYS A 354 -3.28 8.00 7.58
C LYS A 354 -3.29 8.97 8.75
N ALA A 355 -4.04 10.07 8.60
CA ALA A 355 -4.14 11.12 9.62
C ALA A 355 -5.11 10.76 10.75
N HIS A 356 -5.01 11.52 11.85
CA HIS A 356 -5.71 11.30 13.11
C HIS A 356 -7.24 11.41 12.97
N ASP A 357 -7.72 12.19 12.00
CA ASP A 357 -9.14 12.34 11.65
C ASP A 357 -9.73 11.09 10.98
N SER A 358 -8.90 10.10 10.66
CA SER A 358 -9.28 8.81 10.08
C SER A 358 -9.22 7.64 11.08
N GLU A 359 -8.82 7.87 12.33
CA GLU A 359 -8.69 6.82 13.35
C GLU A 359 -10.00 6.11 13.67
N ASP A 360 -11.12 6.84 13.58
CA ASP A 360 -12.46 6.28 13.77
C ASP A 360 -12.88 5.36 12.60
N ASN A 361 -12.12 5.33 11.50
CA ASN A 361 -12.36 4.48 10.33
C ASN A 361 -11.33 3.34 10.26
N VAL A 362 -11.41 2.43 11.23
CA VAL A 362 -10.50 1.27 11.34
C VAL A 362 -10.55 0.38 10.09
N ASP A 363 -11.68 0.32 9.37
CA ASP A 363 -11.76 -0.34 8.07
C ASP A 363 -10.76 0.24 7.05
N SER A 364 -10.57 1.56 7.04
CA SER A 364 -9.58 2.22 6.19
C SER A 364 -8.15 1.85 6.61
N ILE A 365 -7.86 1.86 7.92
CA ILE A 365 -6.52 1.52 8.44
C ILE A 365 -6.14 0.08 8.07
N HIS A 366 -7.05 -0.86 8.26
CA HIS A 366 -6.81 -2.27 7.90
C HIS A 366 -6.75 -2.47 6.38
N SER A 367 -7.53 -1.71 5.61
CA SER A 367 -7.42 -1.71 4.15
C SER A 367 -6.04 -1.21 3.68
N ASP A 368 -5.50 -0.17 4.31
CA ASP A 368 -4.15 0.32 4.01
C ASP A 368 -3.07 -0.67 4.43
N LEU A 369 -3.23 -1.34 5.58
CA LEU A 369 -2.32 -2.42 5.99
C LEU A 369 -2.33 -3.59 5.00
N PHE A 370 -3.52 -4.02 4.56
CA PHE A 370 -3.67 -5.07 3.56
C PHE A 370 -2.99 -4.68 2.23
N ARG A 371 -3.18 -3.43 1.81
CA ARG A 371 -2.57 -2.88 0.60
C ARG A 371 -1.04 -2.81 0.72
N LEU A 372 -0.52 -2.35 1.85
CA LEU A 372 0.90 -2.32 2.17
C LEU A 372 1.52 -3.73 2.09
N ALA A 373 0.89 -4.71 2.74
CA ALA A 373 1.32 -6.10 2.71
C ALA A 373 1.29 -6.68 1.28
N SER A 374 0.25 -6.34 0.50
CA SER A 374 0.12 -6.77 -0.89
C SER A 374 1.22 -6.19 -1.78
N PHE A 375 1.61 -4.92 -1.60
CA PHE A 375 2.75 -4.34 -2.32
C PHE A 375 4.05 -5.05 -1.98
N CYS A 376 4.33 -5.29 -0.69
CA CYS A 376 5.50 -6.02 -0.24
C CYS A 376 5.56 -7.42 -0.86
N LYS A 377 4.45 -8.17 -0.80
CA LYS A 377 4.34 -9.51 -1.38
C LYS A 377 4.64 -9.49 -2.88
N ASN A 378 3.95 -8.63 -3.63
CA ASN A 378 4.09 -8.58 -5.09
C ASN A 378 5.52 -8.23 -5.52
N SER A 379 6.21 -7.34 -4.80
CA SER A 379 7.62 -7.02 -5.08
C SER A 379 8.58 -8.12 -4.64
N LEU A 380 8.33 -8.78 -3.52
CA LEU A 380 9.11 -9.94 -3.08
C LEU A 380 8.95 -11.12 -4.05
N ASP A 381 7.76 -11.25 -4.66
CA ASP A 381 7.46 -12.25 -5.70
C ASP A 381 8.21 -12.01 -7.03
N LEU A 382 8.81 -10.83 -7.24
CA LEU A 382 9.77 -10.65 -8.35
C LEU A 382 11.08 -11.38 -8.07
N GLY A 383 11.39 -11.67 -6.81
CA GLY A 383 12.54 -12.46 -6.37
C GLY A 383 13.88 -11.74 -6.41
N HIS A 384 13.87 -10.42 -6.57
CA HIS A 384 15.10 -9.62 -6.65
C HIS A 384 15.63 -9.16 -5.29
N VAL A 385 14.85 -9.30 -4.22
CA VAL A 385 15.15 -8.73 -2.89
C VAL A 385 15.00 -9.79 -1.79
N LYS A 386 15.77 -9.64 -0.70
CA LYS A 386 15.76 -10.58 0.44
C LYS A 386 14.52 -10.37 1.31
N ALA A 387 14.28 -9.12 1.71
CA ALA A 387 13.19 -8.68 2.56
C ALA A 387 12.70 -7.30 2.11
N MET A 388 11.52 -6.89 2.57
CA MET A 388 10.93 -5.58 2.31
C MET A 388 10.65 -4.86 3.63
N MET A 389 10.96 -3.57 3.72
CA MET A 389 10.55 -2.71 4.82
C MET A 389 9.14 -2.18 4.55
N ALA A 390 8.22 -2.36 5.49
CA ALA A 390 6.88 -1.78 5.42
C ALA A 390 6.69 -0.81 6.57
N VAL A 391 6.24 0.41 6.26
CA VAL A 391 5.99 1.45 7.25
C VAL A 391 4.53 1.84 7.19
N GLN A 392 3.83 1.77 8.32
CA GLN A 392 2.48 2.28 8.44
C GLN A 392 2.46 3.41 9.44
N VAL A 393 1.85 4.53 9.07
CA VAL A 393 1.63 5.65 9.97
C VAL A 393 0.13 5.83 10.19
N VAL A 394 -0.29 5.85 11.44
CA VAL A 394 -1.67 6.12 11.87
C VAL A 394 -1.61 7.23 12.92
N GLY A 395 -2.20 8.38 12.60
CA GLY A 395 -1.99 9.57 13.43
C GLY A 395 -0.50 9.94 13.44
N ASP A 396 0.09 10.11 14.61
CA ASP A 396 1.52 10.33 14.80
C ASP A 396 2.32 9.06 15.11
N THR A 397 1.66 7.91 15.27
CA THR A 397 2.33 6.63 15.52
C THR A 397 2.88 6.06 14.22
N ILE A 398 4.19 5.79 14.20
CA ILE A 398 4.91 5.11 13.12
C ILE A 398 5.12 3.66 13.54
N ILE A 399 4.66 2.72 12.71
CA ILE A 399 4.81 1.28 12.91
C ILE A 399 5.71 0.72 11.81
N PHE A 400 6.78 0.03 12.22
CA PHE A 400 7.73 -0.59 11.31
C PHE A 400 7.48 -2.10 11.25
N TYR A 401 7.47 -2.63 10.03
CA TYR A 401 7.34 -4.05 9.76
C TYR A 401 8.46 -4.50 8.83
N LEU A 402 8.90 -5.75 9.01
CA LEU A 402 9.66 -6.43 7.98
C LEU A 402 8.77 -7.50 7.33
N PHE A 403 8.90 -7.61 6.01
CA PHE A 403 8.14 -8.56 5.21
C PHE A 403 9.09 -9.52 4.48
N THR A 404 8.92 -10.81 4.74
CA THR A 404 9.81 -11.89 4.29
C THR A 404 9.03 -13.09 3.78
N ILE A 405 9.73 -14.02 3.13
CA ILE A 405 9.22 -15.33 2.75
C ILE A 405 10.02 -16.37 3.55
N GLU A 406 9.34 -17.01 4.50
CA GLU A 406 9.99 -17.83 5.53
C GLU A 406 9.94 -19.32 5.19
N SER A 407 8.90 -19.73 4.46
CA SER A 407 8.75 -21.07 3.89
C SER A 407 7.85 -21.00 2.64
N ALA A 408 7.68 -22.11 1.93
CA ALA A 408 6.82 -22.15 0.74
C ALA A 408 5.38 -21.74 1.08
N GLY A 409 4.93 -20.67 0.44
CA GLY A 409 3.60 -20.13 0.66
C GLY A 409 3.37 -19.56 2.07
N LEU A 410 4.42 -19.33 2.85
CA LEU A 410 4.38 -18.63 4.12
C LEU A 410 5.16 -17.32 4.00
N TYR A 411 4.45 -16.26 3.65
CA TYR A 411 4.95 -14.90 3.72
C TYR A 411 4.66 -14.38 5.12
N THR A 412 5.63 -13.74 5.75
CA THR A 412 5.44 -13.20 7.10
C THR A 412 5.67 -11.70 7.10
N MET A 413 4.68 -10.96 7.57
CA MET A 413 4.80 -9.55 7.89
C MET A 413 4.81 -9.42 9.41
N PHE A 414 5.91 -9.00 10.00
CA PHE A 414 6.04 -8.95 11.46
C PHE A 414 6.49 -7.57 11.94
N GLU A 415 5.89 -7.12 13.03
CA GLU A 415 6.16 -5.82 13.62
C GLU A 415 7.56 -5.78 14.25
N LEU A 416 8.38 -4.83 13.83
CA LEU A 416 9.68 -4.58 14.45
C LEU A 416 9.52 -3.71 15.70
N GLY A 417 8.59 -2.76 15.64
CA GLY A 417 8.18 -1.91 16.75
C GLY A 417 7.42 -0.69 16.27
N ARG A 418 7.08 0.19 17.21
CA ARG A 418 6.35 1.43 16.96
C ARG A 418 6.89 2.56 17.83
N LEU A 419 6.76 3.78 17.33
CA LEU A 419 7.06 5.00 18.09
C LEU A 419 6.08 6.12 17.72
N ASP A 420 5.96 7.13 18.57
CA ASP A 420 5.19 8.33 18.28
C ASP A 420 6.10 9.46 17.79
N ALA A 421 5.77 10.03 16.63
CA ALA A 421 6.49 11.14 16.06
C ALA A 421 6.24 12.42 16.89
N PRO A 422 7.27 13.23 17.19
CA PRO A 422 7.08 14.49 17.89
C PRO A 422 6.22 15.45 17.05
N LEU A 423 5.18 15.99 17.69
CA LEU A 423 4.26 16.95 17.10
C LEU A 423 4.73 18.40 17.25
N HIS A 424 5.62 18.68 18.21
CA HIS A 424 6.16 20.02 18.42
C HIS A 424 7.56 19.95 19.04
N CYS A 425 8.33 21.04 18.94
CA CYS A 425 9.72 21.08 19.43
C CYS A 425 9.86 20.76 20.92
N GLY A 426 8.83 20.99 21.73
CA GLY A 426 8.83 20.69 23.16
C GLY A 426 8.96 19.19 23.49
N GLN A 427 8.55 18.31 22.57
CA GLN A 427 8.64 16.86 22.73
C GLN A 427 10.02 16.29 22.37
N LEU A 428 10.89 17.07 21.71
CA LEU A 428 12.18 16.55 21.24
C LEU A 428 13.11 16.10 22.37
N ALA A 429 12.97 16.66 23.57
CA ALA A 429 13.75 16.19 24.72
C ALA A 429 13.40 14.74 25.13
N GLN A 430 12.14 14.33 24.93
CA GLN A 430 11.71 12.95 25.16
C GLN A 430 12.03 12.08 23.95
N PHE A 431 11.78 12.58 22.75
CA PHE A 431 12.03 11.86 21.50
C PHE A 431 13.49 11.43 21.30
N VAL A 432 14.46 12.14 21.88
CA VAL A 432 15.88 11.71 21.87
C VAL A 432 16.06 10.30 22.47
N MET A 433 15.18 9.87 23.38
CA MET A 433 15.26 8.52 23.97
C MET A 433 14.85 7.41 22.98
N GLU A 434 14.19 7.75 21.87
CA GLU A 434 13.77 6.80 20.84
C GLU A 434 14.85 6.58 19.75
N LEU A 435 16.00 7.25 19.85
CA LEU A 435 17.03 7.20 18.80
C LEU A 435 17.70 5.83 18.69
N ASP A 436 17.84 5.08 19.78
CA ASP A 436 18.38 3.71 19.71
C ASP A 436 17.47 2.82 18.85
N PHE A 437 16.17 2.89 19.09
CA PHE A 437 15.18 2.17 18.29
C PHE A 437 15.20 2.61 16.81
N LEU A 438 15.29 3.91 16.54
CA LEU A 438 15.42 4.43 15.16
C LEU A 438 16.72 3.97 14.48
N LYS A 439 17.84 3.90 15.23
CA LYS A 439 19.12 3.38 14.73
C LYS A 439 18.99 1.91 14.38
N GLN A 440 18.33 1.11 15.22
CA GLN A 440 18.01 -0.30 14.94
C GLN A 440 17.14 -0.46 13.68
N MET A 441 16.15 0.41 13.46
CA MET A 441 15.32 0.38 12.25
C MET A 441 16.16 0.67 10.99
N SER A 442 17.03 1.67 11.03
CA SER A 442 17.92 1.97 9.90
C SER A 442 18.90 0.83 9.64
N ALA A 443 19.51 0.26 10.69
CA ALA A 443 20.41 -0.89 10.57
C ALA A 443 19.70 -2.12 9.98
N THR A 444 18.51 -2.45 10.49
CA THR A 444 17.68 -3.56 10.01
C THR A 444 17.35 -3.40 8.53
N TYR A 445 16.93 -2.20 8.10
CA TYR A 445 16.67 -1.87 6.70
C TYR A 445 17.92 -2.05 5.83
N ARG A 446 19.06 -1.48 6.24
CA ARG A 446 20.31 -1.54 5.47
C ARG A 446 20.82 -2.98 5.33
N ALA A 447 20.70 -3.80 6.38
CA ALA A 447 21.18 -5.17 6.42
C ALA A 447 20.29 -6.17 5.66
N ASN A 448 18.96 -5.97 5.68
CA ASN A 448 18.01 -6.99 5.19
C ASN A 448 17.27 -6.61 3.92
N CYS A 449 17.00 -5.32 3.69
CA CYS A 449 16.32 -4.85 2.49
C CYS A 449 17.34 -4.65 1.36
N ILE A 450 17.97 -5.75 0.96
CA ILE A 450 19.05 -5.82 -0.04
C ILE A 450 18.62 -6.69 -1.22
N ARG A 451 19.38 -6.58 -2.32
CA ARG A 451 19.23 -7.53 -3.42
C ARG A 451 19.49 -8.94 -2.95
N ARG A 452 18.67 -9.86 -3.43
CA ARG A 452 18.86 -11.28 -3.19
C ARG A 452 20.01 -11.77 -4.06
N THR A 453 21.00 -12.37 -3.43
CA THR A 453 22.11 -13.08 -4.10
C THR A 453 21.91 -14.57 -3.85
N GLY A 454 21.67 -15.37 -4.91
CA GLY A 454 21.50 -16.83 -4.78
C GLY A 454 20.18 -17.38 -5.32
N GLU A 455 19.76 -18.52 -4.77
CA GLU A 455 18.75 -19.45 -5.30
C GLU A 455 17.41 -18.82 -5.75
N SER A 456 16.87 -19.41 -6.81
CA SER A 456 15.57 -19.06 -7.37
C SER A 456 14.44 -19.38 -6.39
N LEU A 457 13.52 -18.44 -6.20
CA LEU A 457 12.29 -18.63 -5.41
C LEU A 457 11.22 -19.50 -6.14
N THR A 458 11.61 -20.22 -7.19
CA THR A 458 10.73 -21.14 -7.93
C THR A 458 10.21 -22.23 -6.99
N GLY A 459 8.89 -22.41 -6.91
CA GLY A 459 8.24 -23.38 -6.02
C GLY A 459 7.85 -22.85 -4.63
N ILE A 460 8.51 -21.77 -4.15
CA ILE A 460 8.25 -21.18 -2.83
C ILE A 460 7.10 -20.16 -2.89
N LYS A 461 6.94 -19.46 -4.01
CA LYS A 461 5.93 -18.40 -4.18
C LYS A 461 4.50 -18.95 -4.30
N ARG A 462 3.52 -18.11 -3.97
CA ARG A 462 2.09 -18.39 -4.20
C ARG A 462 1.39 -17.19 -4.85
N PRO A 463 0.41 -17.40 -5.73
CA PRO A 463 -0.30 -16.30 -6.37
C PRO A 463 -1.02 -15.44 -5.33
N SER A 464 -1.03 -14.12 -5.56
CA SER A 464 -1.86 -13.20 -4.78
C SER A 464 -3.34 -13.38 -5.15
N LEU A 465 -4.22 -13.17 -4.17
CA LEU A 465 -5.66 -13.10 -4.35
C LEU A 465 -6.00 -11.97 -5.33
N ASP A 466 -6.78 -12.27 -6.36
CA ASP A 466 -7.21 -11.24 -7.29
C ASP A 466 -8.27 -10.33 -6.66
N ASN A 467 -8.32 -9.08 -7.11
CA ASN A 467 -9.20 -8.05 -6.54
C ASN A 467 -10.69 -8.39 -6.70
N GLY A 468 -11.07 -9.11 -7.76
CA GLY A 468 -12.46 -9.53 -7.97
C GLY A 468 -12.89 -10.58 -6.95
N THR A 469 -12.02 -11.55 -6.68
CA THR A 469 -12.23 -12.55 -5.63
C THR A 469 -12.26 -11.91 -4.25
N LEU A 470 -11.35 -10.97 -3.96
CA LEU A 470 -11.37 -10.22 -2.69
C LEU A 470 -12.69 -9.47 -2.51
N GLN A 471 -13.15 -8.73 -3.52
CA GLN A 471 -14.43 -8.00 -3.45
C GLN A 471 -15.63 -8.93 -3.26
N ALA A 472 -15.61 -10.12 -3.87
CA ALA A 472 -16.66 -11.12 -3.69
C ALA A 472 -16.67 -11.70 -2.26
N MET A 473 -15.50 -11.92 -1.66
CA MET A 473 -15.37 -12.37 -0.27
C MET A 473 -15.80 -11.29 0.74
N MET A 474 -15.56 -10.02 0.42
CA MET A 474 -15.98 -8.87 1.23
C MET A 474 -17.49 -8.58 1.13
N ASN A 475 -18.14 -8.98 0.03
CA ASN A 475 -19.56 -8.72 -0.25
C ASN A 475 -20.31 -10.00 -0.67
N PRO A 476 -20.60 -10.92 0.28
CA PRO A 476 -21.19 -12.23 -0.02
C PRO A 476 -22.62 -12.16 -0.61
N GLY A 477 -23.26 -10.98 -0.62
CA GLY A 477 -24.62 -10.75 -1.11
C GLY A 477 -24.76 -10.34 -2.58
N SER A 478 -23.67 -10.18 -3.34
CA SER A 478 -23.76 -9.90 -4.78
C SER A 478 -23.77 -11.22 -5.56
N PRO A 479 -24.86 -11.59 -6.25
CA PRO A 479 -24.89 -12.84 -7.00
C PRO A 479 -23.87 -12.72 -8.12
N THR A 480 -22.75 -13.44 -8.00
CA THR A 480 -21.89 -13.71 -9.14
C THR A 480 -22.78 -14.34 -10.21
N LYS A 481 -22.96 -13.67 -11.35
CA LYS A 481 -23.55 -14.27 -12.56
C LYS A 481 -22.60 -15.35 -13.08
N LYS A 482 -22.48 -16.47 -12.36
CA LYS A 482 -22.07 -17.72 -12.98
C LYS A 482 -23.22 -18.09 -13.92
N LYS A 483 -23.01 -17.93 -15.22
CA LYS A 483 -23.85 -18.57 -16.24
C LYS A 483 -23.69 -20.07 -16.09
N ALA A 484 -24.45 -20.68 -15.19
CA ALA A 484 -24.71 -22.10 -15.23
C ALA A 484 -25.56 -22.35 -16.48
N LYS A 485 -24.98 -23.00 -17.50
CA LYS A 485 -25.77 -23.68 -18.53
C LYS A 485 -26.49 -24.83 -17.83
N VAL A 486 -27.73 -24.58 -17.42
CA VAL A 486 -28.66 -25.65 -17.08
C VAL A 486 -29.08 -26.28 -18.40
N ALA A 487 -28.54 -27.45 -18.71
CA ALA A 487 -29.15 -28.34 -19.67
C ALA A 487 -30.40 -28.94 -18.98
N LEU A 488 -31.57 -28.41 -19.33
CA LEU A 488 -32.85 -29.03 -19.03
C LEU A 488 -32.98 -30.27 -19.93
N ASN A 489 -32.86 -31.46 -19.35
CA ASN A 489 -33.39 -32.67 -19.96
C ASN A 489 -34.71 -33.02 -19.27
N PHE A 490 -35.81 -32.88 -20.01
CA PHE A 490 -37.05 -33.59 -19.74
C PHE A 490 -37.24 -34.61 -20.87
N HIS A 491 -37.31 -35.89 -20.46
CA HIS A 491 -37.61 -37.13 -21.20
C HIS A 491 -37.00 -37.32 -22.59
#